data_AF-A0A2C8CW35-F1
#
_entry.id   AF-A0A2C8CW35-F1
#
_cell.length_a   1.000
_cell.length_b   1.000
_cell.length_c   1.000
_cell.angle_alpha   90.00
_cell.angle_beta   90.00
_cell.angle_gamma   90.00
#
_symmetry.space_group_name_H-M   'P 1'
#
loop_
_entity.id
_entity.type
_entity.pdbx_description
1 polymer ?
#
loop_
_entity_poly.entity_id
_entity_poly.type
_entity_poly.pdbx_seq_one_letter_code
_entity_poly.pdbx_strand_id
1 'polypeptide(L)'
;MTYVPYRDTPLLIPSHLRVVSVDDKNIALHEQNLNEFSQNPTIEMVMSIYGSGLMDVLTNERYISLDGNKKLGLKFKRSRNPDADATRLLGSIAEALIVQACNNNKELNKVMLGHARGKGTRTSSAIADRYIAIATGSQQTFLNFGHYYNPCDTQRDIIWVDKNDPELQANSIVKGRFTSIKPAGLQIKTSHNFKNVVGTFKKYHYPIIYFDLNNDWHEAFMYVTFENMANPNANLYLVPHDDAILHLKQRLRGYFSIVSALMRDEISIEQIISHAKYNGDVVLSSIDSTAGDDSADVIITPIDKDKR
;
A
#
# COMPACT_ATOMS: atom_id res chain seq x y z
N MET A 1 -18.70 0.97 -22.45
CA MET A 1 -17.40 1.26 -23.11
C MET A 1 -16.58 2.06 -22.13
N THR A 2 -15.39 1.60 -21.77
CA THR A 2 -14.54 2.29 -20.77
C THR A 2 -13.28 2.76 -21.46
N TYR A 3 -13.01 4.05 -21.31
CA TYR A 3 -11.82 4.69 -21.85
C TYR A 3 -10.72 4.64 -20.79
N VAL A 4 -9.57 4.07 -21.14
CA VAL A 4 -8.34 4.23 -20.35
C VAL A 4 -7.41 5.11 -21.18
N PRO A 5 -7.09 6.34 -20.74
CA PRO A 5 -6.14 7.18 -21.45
C PRO A 5 -4.74 6.58 -21.30
N TYR A 6 -4.19 6.03 -22.38
CA TYR A 6 -2.79 5.64 -22.47
C TYR A 6 -2.14 6.45 -23.58
N ARG A 7 -1.24 7.38 -23.23
CA ARG A 7 -0.46 8.20 -24.18
C ARG A 7 -1.34 8.84 -25.28
N ASP A 8 -2.38 9.57 -24.86
CA ASP A 8 -3.31 10.30 -25.74
C ASP A 8 -4.01 9.45 -26.83
N THR A 9 -3.93 8.12 -26.73
CA THR A 9 -4.60 7.19 -27.64
C THR A 9 -5.63 6.39 -26.82
N PRO A 10 -6.92 6.47 -27.14
CA PRO A 10 -7.93 5.68 -26.44
C PRO A 10 -7.70 4.19 -26.74
N LEU A 11 -7.20 3.46 -25.73
CA LEU A 11 -7.00 2.02 -25.82
C LEU A 11 -8.35 1.35 -25.59
N LEU A 12 -8.94 0.83 -26.66
CA LEU A 12 -10.22 0.14 -26.60
C LEU A 12 -10.00 -1.25 -25.99
N ILE A 13 -10.44 -1.46 -24.75
CA ILE A 13 -10.40 -2.78 -24.14
C ILE A 13 -11.43 -3.66 -24.86
N PRO A 14 -11.00 -4.72 -25.56
CA PRO A 14 -11.94 -5.59 -26.27
C PRO A 14 -12.93 -6.24 -25.29
N SER A 15 -14.21 -6.26 -25.64
CA SER A 15 -15.28 -6.84 -24.80
C SER A 15 -15.15 -8.34 -24.57
N HIS A 16 -14.24 -9.00 -25.28
CA HIS A 16 -13.99 -10.43 -25.20
C HIS A 16 -12.81 -10.80 -24.29
N LEU A 17 -12.19 -9.84 -23.61
CA LEU A 17 -11.14 -10.15 -22.65
C LEU A 17 -11.74 -10.40 -21.27
N ARG A 18 -11.29 -11.45 -20.61
CA ARG A 18 -11.70 -11.80 -19.25
C ARG A 18 -10.48 -11.82 -18.34
N VAL A 19 -10.70 -11.43 -17.10
CA VAL A 19 -9.79 -11.69 -15.99
C VAL A 19 -10.24 -13.01 -15.39
N VAL A 20 -9.32 -13.96 -15.30
CA VAL A 20 -9.57 -15.26 -14.69
C VAL A 20 -8.55 -15.41 -13.56
N SER A 21 -9.04 -15.64 -12.34
CA SER A 21 -8.18 -16.13 -11.27
C SER A 21 -8.14 -17.65 -11.36
N VAL A 22 -6.94 -18.22 -11.27
CA VAL A 22 -6.73 -19.66 -11.34
C VAL A 22 -6.08 -20.18 -10.07
N ASP A 23 -6.29 -21.46 -9.77
CA ASP A 23 -5.53 -22.16 -8.74
C ASP A 23 -4.15 -22.62 -9.26
N ASP A 24 -3.35 -23.24 -8.39
CA ASP A 24 -2.02 -23.80 -8.71
C ASP A 24 -2.04 -24.85 -9.84
N LYS A 25 -3.22 -25.35 -10.21
CA LYS A 25 -3.43 -26.32 -11.30
C LYS A 25 -3.98 -25.66 -12.56
N ASN A 26 -3.98 -24.32 -12.63
CA ASN A 26 -4.56 -23.51 -13.69
C ASN A 26 -6.09 -23.71 -13.88
N ILE A 27 -6.80 -24.13 -12.83
CA ILE A 27 -8.27 -24.26 -12.87
C ILE A 27 -8.88 -22.90 -12.51
N ALA A 28 -9.77 -22.40 -13.36
CA ALA A 28 -10.49 -21.15 -13.13
C ALA A 28 -11.33 -21.21 -11.85
N LEU A 29 -11.05 -20.29 -10.91
CA LEU A 29 -11.79 -20.11 -9.67
C LEU A 29 -12.88 -19.04 -9.83
N HIS A 30 -12.48 -17.88 -10.36
CA HIS A 30 -13.38 -16.76 -10.63
C HIS A 30 -13.08 -16.16 -12.00
N GLU A 31 -14.12 -15.68 -12.67
CA GLU A 31 -14.00 -15.04 -13.98
C GLU A 31 -14.88 -13.80 -14.06
N GLN A 32 -14.34 -12.74 -14.66
CA GLN A 32 -15.09 -11.52 -14.92
C GLN A 32 -14.59 -10.88 -16.22
N ASN A 33 -15.47 -10.20 -16.96
CA ASN A 33 -15.02 -9.42 -18.12
C ASN A 33 -14.04 -8.34 -17.67
N LEU A 34 -12.95 -8.14 -18.42
CA LEU A 34 -11.90 -7.17 -18.07
C LEU A 34 -12.46 -5.75 -17.93
N ASN A 35 -13.44 -5.39 -18.77
CA ASN A 35 -14.10 -4.10 -18.72
C ASN A 35 -14.91 -3.91 -17.41
N GLU A 36 -15.59 -4.97 -16.96
CA GLU A 36 -16.38 -4.95 -15.73
C GLU A 36 -15.45 -4.98 -14.51
N PHE A 37 -14.42 -5.84 -14.54
CA PHE A 37 -13.40 -5.92 -13.50
C PHE A 37 -12.69 -4.58 -13.28
N SER A 38 -12.39 -3.85 -14.36
CA SER A 38 -11.73 -2.54 -14.27
C SER A 38 -12.59 -1.47 -13.58
N GLN A 39 -13.91 -1.61 -13.63
CA GLN A 39 -14.86 -0.66 -13.04
C GLN A 39 -15.35 -1.09 -11.67
N ASN A 40 -15.86 -2.33 -11.59
CA ASN A 40 -16.55 -2.92 -10.44
C ASN A 40 -16.12 -4.40 -10.31
N PRO A 41 -14.91 -4.67 -9.79
CA PRO A 41 -14.47 -6.04 -9.59
C PRO A 41 -15.33 -6.73 -8.52
N THR A 42 -15.71 -7.99 -8.73
CA THR A 42 -16.46 -8.75 -7.72
C THR A 42 -15.60 -9.01 -6.49
N ILE A 43 -16.22 -9.07 -5.31
CA ILE A 43 -15.46 -9.23 -4.06
C ILE A 43 -14.69 -10.56 -4.02
N GLU A 44 -15.25 -11.62 -4.60
CA GLU A 44 -14.61 -12.93 -4.72
C GLU A 44 -13.35 -12.88 -5.60
N MET A 45 -13.42 -12.16 -6.73
CA MET A 45 -12.26 -11.95 -7.60
C MET A 45 -11.18 -11.12 -6.88
N VAL A 46 -11.58 -10.07 -6.17
CA VAL A 46 -10.63 -9.24 -5.40
C VAL A 46 -9.98 -10.05 -4.29
N MET A 47 -10.74 -10.87 -3.54
CA MET A 47 -10.18 -11.76 -2.51
C MET A 47 -9.22 -12.80 -3.11
N SER A 48 -9.54 -13.35 -4.27
CA SER A 48 -8.67 -14.31 -4.95
C SER A 48 -7.36 -13.70 -5.41
N ILE A 49 -7.36 -12.46 -5.91
CA ILE A 49 -6.15 -11.78 -6.42
C ILE A 49 -5.31 -11.16 -5.30
N TYR A 50 -5.96 -10.52 -4.32
CA TYR A 50 -5.29 -9.67 -3.34
C TYR A 50 -5.37 -10.20 -1.90
N GLY A 51 -6.13 -11.26 -1.65
CA GLY A 51 -6.38 -11.73 -0.29
C GLY A 51 -5.13 -12.28 0.40
N SER A 52 -4.24 -12.97 -0.32
CA SER A 52 -3.01 -13.56 0.25
C SER A 52 -2.10 -12.47 0.82
N GLY A 53 -1.65 -11.53 -0.02
CA GLY A 53 -0.82 -10.42 0.44
C GLY A 53 -1.50 -9.53 1.49
N LEU A 54 -2.83 -9.41 1.50
CA LEU A 54 -3.53 -8.73 2.60
C LEU A 54 -3.40 -9.52 3.91
N MET A 55 -3.61 -10.83 3.87
CA MET A 55 -3.50 -11.71 5.04
C MET A 55 -2.09 -11.70 5.64
N ASP A 56 -1.05 -11.64 4.79
CA ASP A 56 0.33 -11.49 5.26
C ASP A 56 0.54 -10.19 6.03
N VAL A 57 0.08 -9.06 5.48
CA VAL A 57 0.20 -7.76 6.18
C VAL A 57 -0.59 -7.78 7.48
N LEU A 58 -1.86 -8.22 7.43
CA LEU A 58 -2.72 -8.25 8.61
C LEU A 58 -2.15 -9.15 9.71
N THR A 59 -1.50 -10.25 9.37
CA THR A 59 -0.94 -11.16 10.38
C THR A 59 0.41 -10.67 10.90
N ASN A 60 1.31 -10.21 10.02
CA ASN A 60 2.60 -9.66 10.42
C ASN A 60 2.45 -8.42 11.32
N GLU A 61 1.44 -7.58 11.06
CA GLU A 61 1.13 -6.41 11.88
C GLU A 61 0.23 -6.73 13.09
N ARG A 62 -0.11 -8.00 13.32
CA ARG A 62 -0.97 -8.47 14.43
C ARG A 62 -2.35 -7.78 14.48
N TYR A 63 -2.93 -7.51 13.31
CA TYR A 63 -4.28 -6.99 13.15
C TYR A 63 -5.37 -8.06 13.18
N ILE A 64 -5.01 -9.34 13.29
CA ILE A 64 -5.96 -10.44 13.41
C ILE A 64 -5.88 -11.04 14.82
N SER A 65 -7.02 -11.39 15.38
CA SER A 65 -7.13 -12.08 16.66
C SER A 65 -8.30 -13.06 16.66
N LEU A 66 -8.25 -14.06 17.54
CA LEU A 66 -9.41 -14.90 17.83
C LEU A 66 -10.37 -14.14 18.76
N ASP A 67 -11.66 -14.15 18.43
CA ASP A 67 -12.71 -13.69 19.32
C ASP A 67 -13.01 -14.72 20.42
N GLY A 68 -13.92 -14.39 21.34
CA GLY A 68 -14.34 -15.29 22.43
C GLY A 68 -14.98 -16.60 21.96
N ASN A 69 -15.39 -16.69 20.70
CA ASN A 69 -15.97 -17.87 20.06
C ASN A 69 -14.95 -18.60 19.16
N LYS A 70 -13.66 -18.26 19.26
CA LYS A 70 -12.57 -18.80 18.42
C LYS A 70 -12.73 -18.53 16.92
N LYS A 71 -13.45 -17.48 16.54
CA LYS A 71 -13.50 -17.00 15.15
C LYS A 71 -12.43 -15.96 14.90
N LEU A 72 -11.89 -15.92 13.69
CA LEU A 72 -10.89 -14.91 13.32
C LEU A 72 -11.60 -13.57 13.09
N GLY A 73 -11.08 -12.53 13.73
CA GLY A 73 -11.59 -11.17 13.58
C GLY A 73 -10.47 -10.13 13.57
N LEU A 74 -10.79 -8.93 13.08
CA LEU A 74 -9.86 -7.80 13.12
C LEU A 74 -9.72 -7.27 14.55
N LYS A 75 -8.48 -7.16 15.02
CA LYS A 75 -8.09 -6.46 16.25
C LYS A 75 -8.11 -4.95 16.02
N PHE A 76 -9.29 -4.41 15.73
CA PHE A 76 -9.45 -3.02 15.34
C PHE A 76 -10.70 -2.42 15.99
N LYS A 77 -10.54 -1.26 16.64
CA LYS A 77 -11.67 -0.56 17.25
C LYS A 77 -12.54 0.04 16.14
N ARG A 78 -13.73 -0.53 15.93
CA ARG A 78 -14.72 -0.02 14.98
C ARG A 78 -15.47 1.18 15.56
N SER A 79 -15.74 2.15 14.70
CA SER A 79 -16.63 3.28 14.88
C SER A 79 -17.99 2.98 14.22
N ARG A 80 -18.86 4.00 14.09
CA ARG A 80 -20.13 3.88 13.35
C ARG A 80 -19.99 4.13 11.85
N ASN A 81 -18.77 4.39 11.35
CA ASN A 81 -18.50 4.63 9.95
C ASN A 81 -17.47 3.60 9.42
N PRO A 82 -17.95 2.47 8.86
CA PRO A 82 -17.10 1.40 8.35
C PRO A 82 -16.05 1.85 7.33
N ASP A 83 -16.40 2.81 6.48
CA ASP A 83 -15.50 3.28 5.40
C ASP A 83 -14.38 4.16 5.95
N ALA A 84 -14.68 4.97 6.98
CA ALA A 84 -13.66 5.73 7.70
C ALA A 84 -12.72 4.80 8.48
N ASP A 85 -13.25 3.74 9.07
CA ASP A 85 -12.48 2.71 9.77
C ASP A 85 -11.59 1.90 8.82
N ALA A 86 -12.13 1.49 7.66
CA ALA A 86 -11.38 0.86 6.60
C ALA A 86 -10.23 1.77 6.14
N THR A 87 -10.51 3.04 5.85
CA THR A 87 -9.49 4.03 5.45
C THR A 87 -8.38 4.16 6.49
N ARG A 88 -8.73 4.18 7.78
CA ARG A 88 -7.73 4.27 8.87
C ARG A 88 -6.86 3.02 8.95
N LEU A 89 -7.45 1.82 8.85
CA LEU A 89 -6.67 0.58 8.80
C LEU A 89 -5.78 0.54 7.55
N LEU A 90 -6.30 1.02 6.41
CA LEU A 90 -5.55 1.10 5.16
C LEU A 90 -4.36 2.05 5.22
N GLY A 91 -4.39 3.08 6.08
CA GLY A 91 -3.22 3.91 6.35
C GLY A 91 -2.05 3.07 6.86
N SER A 92 -2.26 2.30 7.92
CA SER A 92 -1.23 1.42 8.47
C SER A 92 -0.83 0.28 7.53
N ILE A 93 -1.79 -0.28 6.78
CA ILE A 93 -1.47 -1.29 5.74
C ILE A 93 -0.59 -0.69 4.64
N ALA A 94 -0.82 0.56 4.23
CA ALA A 94 -0.02 1.24 3.22
C ALA A 94 1.43 1.48 3.68
N GLU A 95 1.63 1.81 4.96
CA GLU A 95 2.96 1.92 5.56
C GLU A 95 3.71 0.58 5.48
N ALA A 96 3.09 -0.51 5.95
CA ALA A 96 3.68 -1.84 5.91
C ALA A 96 3.98 -2.30 4.47
N LEU A 97 3.06 -2.01 3.53
CA LEU A 97 3.22 -2.37 2.13
C LEU A 97 4.42 -1.65 1.48
N ILE A 98 4.61 -0.35 1.75
CA ILE A 98 5.79 0.36 1.24
C ILE A 98 7.07 -0.19 1.85
N VAL A 99 7.08 -0.47 3.16
CA VAL A 99 8.24 -1.04 3.85
C VAL A 99 8.64 -2.39 3.22
N GLN A 100 7.67 -3.29 3.04
CA GLN A 100 7.89 -4.58 2.39
C GLN A 100 8.43 -4.40 0.96
N ALA A 101 7.80 -3.51 0.19
CA ALA A 101 8.22 -3.26 -1.19
C ALA A 101 9.63 -2.67 -1.28
N CYS A 102 10.01 -1.74 -0.39
CA CYS A 102 11.37 -1.20 -0.32
C CYS A 102 12.38 -2.29 0.08
N ASN A 103 12.06 -3.11 1.06
CA ASN A 103 13.00 -4.11 1.56
C ASN A 103 13.19 -5.29 0.58
N ASN A 104 12.18 -5.58 -0.26
CA ASN A 104 12.24 -6.63 -1.28
C ASN A 104 12.76 -6.13 -2.65
N ASN A 105 12.72 -4.84 -2.91
CA ASN A 105 13.15 -4.27 -4.19
C ASN A 105 14.14 -3.10 -3.99
N LYS A 106 15.42 -3.35 -4.29
CA LYS A 106 16.50 -2.37 -4.14
C LYS A 106 16.29 -1.09 -4.96
N GLU A 107 15.72 -1.20 -6.16
CA GLU A 107 15.46 -0.04 -7.02
C GLU A 107 14.35 0.83 -6.43
N LEU A 108 13.28 0.21 -5.94
CA LEU A 108 12.23 0.93 -5.22
C LEU A 108 12.75 1.58 -3.94
N ASN A 109 13.58 0.86 -3.16
CA ASN A 109 14.23 1.43 -1.98
C ASN A 109 15.03 2.69 -2.32
N LYS A 110 15.82 2.64 -3.40
CA LYS A 110 16.63 3.77 -3.87
C LYS A 110 15.76 4.97 -4.25
N VAL A 111 14.66 4.75 -4.97
CA VAL A 111 13.70 5.80 -5.35
C VAL A 111 13.05 6.42 -4.11
N MET A 112 12.49 5.58 -3.23
CA MET A 112 11.79 6.04 -2.02
C MET A 112 12.71 6.77 -1.06
N LEU A 113 13.94 6.27 -0.86
CA LEU A 113 14.95 6.96 -0.08
C LEU A 113 15.35 8.30 -0.72
N GLY A 114 15.40 8.40 -2.05
CA GLY A 114 15.64 9.66 -2.76
C GLY A 114 14.53 10.70 -2.49
N HIS A 115 13.27 10.28 -2.44
CA HIS A 115 12.18 11.12 -2.00
C HIS A 115 12.33 11.53 -0.55
N ALA A 116 12.50 10.57 0.36
CA ALA A 116 12.62 10.79 1.81
C ALA A 116 13.76 11.73 2.19
N ARG A 117 14.89 11.63 1.49
CA ARG A 117 16.08 12.45 1.77
C ARG A 117 15.96 13.85 1.19
N GLY A 118 15.59 13.97 -0.09
CA GLY A 118 15.80 15.21 -0.83
C GLY A 118 14.73 15.52 -1.86
N LYS A 119 13.48 15.08 -1.64
CA LYS A 119 12.35 15.40 -2.52
C LYS A 119 12.58 14.96 -3.97
N GLY A 120 13.05 13.72 -4.14
CA GLY A 120 13.33 13.13 -5.45
C GLY A 120 14.77 13.35 -5.91
N THR A 121 15.67 13.75 -5.01
CA THR A 121 17.10 13.83 -5.31
C THR A 121 17.63 12.42 -5.59
N ARG A 122 18.40 12.27 -6.67
CA ARG A 122 19.04 11.00 -7.02
C ARG A 122 19.87 10.48 -5.85
N THR A 123 19.54 9.28 -5.38
CA THR A 123 20.32 8.55 -4.39
C THR A 123 21.10 7.47 -5.11
N SER A 124 22.40 7.32 -4.79
CA SER A 124 23.22 6.25 -5.35
C SER A 124 22.87 4.91 -4.72
N SER A 125 23.02 3.82 -5.48
CA SER A 125 22.81 2.46 -4.95
C SER A 125 23.70 2.17 -3.74
N ALA A 126 24.95 2.62 -3.76
CA ALA A 126 25.88 2.48 -2.63
C ALA A 126 25.37 3.09 -1.31
N ILE A 127 24.56 4.16 -1.39
CA ILE A 127 23.90 4.70 -0.20
C ILE A 127 22.63 3.92 0.11
N ALA A 128 21.75 3.72 -0.89
CA ALA A 128 20.47 3.05 -0.67
C ALA A 128 20.61 1.63 -0.12
N ASP A 129 21.59 0.87 -0.61
CA ASP A 129 21.83 -0.51 -0.21
C ASP A 129 22.28 -0.65 1.25
N ARG A 130 22.72 0.43 1.90
CA ARG A 130 23.06 0.44 3.33
C ARG A 130 21.85 0.55 4.24
N TYR A 131 20.71 0.99 3.74
CA TYR A 131 19.54 1.27 4.56
C TYR A 131 18.38 0.31 4.26
N ILE A 132 17.60 0.00 5.30
CA ILE A 132 16.28 -0.64 5.20
C ILE A 132 15.20 0.36 5.61
N ALA A 133 14.03 0.24 5.00
CA ALA A 133 12.85 1.01 5.40
C ALA A 133 12.18 0.34 6.60
N ILE A 134 11.67 1.14 7.53
CA ILE A 134 10.83 0.70 8.65
C ILE A 134 9.67 1.69 8.85
N ALA A 135 8.52 1.19 9.31
CA ALA A 135 7.34 2.00 9.59
C ALA A 135 7.26 2.32 11.09
N THR A 136 7.20 3.59 11.47
CA THR A 136 7.32 4.03 12.88
C THR A 136 6.14 3.58 13.75
N GLY A 137 4.96 3.36 13.16
CA GLY A 137 3.76 2.84 13.82
C GLY A 137 3.56 1.33 13.71
N SER A 138 4.46 0.60 13.05
CA SER A 138 4.32 -0.84 12.79
C SER A 138 4.68 -1.72 13.99
N GLN A 139 3.98 -2.83 14.12
CA GLN A 139 4.27 -3.87 15.10
C GLN A 139 5.61 -4.57 14.82
N GLN A 140 6.00 -4.68 13.55
CA GLN A 140 7.32 -5.21 13.17
C GLN A 140 8.45 -4.30 13.65
N THR A 141 8.25 -2.98 13.58
CA THR A 141 9.19 -2.01 14.14
C THR A 141 9.25 -2.11 15.67
N PHE A 142 8.12 -2.27 16.36
CA PHE A 142 8.13 -2.50 17.81
C PHE A 142 8.97 -3.71 18.21
N LEU A 143 8.87 -4.81 17.45
CA LEU A 143 9.57 -6.07 17.76
C LEU A 143 11.07 -6.01 17.43
N ASN A 144 11.43 -5.41 16.28
CA ASN A 144 12.79 -5.50 15.73
C ASN A 144 13.62 -4.21 15.90
N PHE A 145 12.96 -3.05 16.06
CA PHE A 145 13.56 -1.71 16.11
C PHE A 145 12.85 -0.83 17.14
N GLY A 146 12.63 -1.37 18.35
CA GLY A 146 11.72 -0.78 19.35
C GLY A 146 12.04 0.67 19.75
N HIS A 147 13.30 1.11 19.67
CA HIS A 147 13.72 2.50 19.92
C HIS A 147 13.21 3.50 18.86
N TYR A 148 12.80 3.02 17.68
CA TYR A 148 12.16 3.83 16.64
C TYR A 148 10.65 3.63 16.56
N TYR A 149 10.08 2.71 17.34
CA TYR A 149 8.63 2.58 17.43
C TYR A 149 8.03 3.82 18.10
N ASN A 150 7.30 4.59 17.31
CA ASN A 150 6.63 5.78 17.76
C ASN A 150 5.33 5.98 16.96
N PRO A 151 4.23 5.33 17.37
CA PRO A 151 2.92 5.50 16.72
C PRO A 151 2.35 6.92 16.92
N CYS A 152 3.00 7.75 17.75
CA CYS A 152 2.68 9.16 17.95
C CYS A 152 3.54 10.10 17.10
N ASP A 153 4.50 9.58 16.30
CA ASP A 153 5.22 10.40 15.31
C ASP A 153 4.25 10.78 14.18
N THR A 154 3.68 11.97 14.29
CA THR A 154 2.75 12.49 13.29
C THR A 154 3.45 12.99 12.03
N GLN A 155 4.78 13.00 11.95
CA GLN A 155 5.53 13.62 10.85
C GLN A 155 6.15 12.60 9.89
N ARG A 156 6.45 11.40 10.39
CA ARG A 156 7.12 10.35 9.63
C ARG A 156 6.46 9.02 9.95
N ASP A 157 5.83 8.48 8.94
CA ASP A 157 5.30 7.12 9.01
C ASP A 157 6.38 6.11 8.59
N ILE A 158 7.31 6.49 7.70
CA ILE A 158 8.41 5.63 7.24
C ILE A 158 9.75 6.34 7.39
N ILE A 159 10.75 5.61 7.91
CA ILE A 159 12.15 6.04 8.04
C ILE A 159 13.10 4.97 7.51
N TRP A 160 14.38 5.33 7.37
CA TRP A 160 15.44 4.44 6.89
C TRP A 160 16.54 4.30 7.93
N VAL A 161 16.88 3.06 8.28
CA VAL A 161 17.88 2.72 9.31
C VAL A 161 19.04 1.95 8.69
N ASP A 162 20.27 2.18 9.17
CA ASP A 162 21.46 1.50 8.64
C ASP A 162 21.41 0.02 9.02
N LYS A 163 21.68 -0.86 8.05
CA LYS A 163 21.64 -2.32 8.19
C LYS A 163 22.68 -2.86 9.17
N ASN A 164 23.84 -2.20 9.23
CA ASN A 164 24.97 -2.63 10.04
C ASN A 164 24.96 -1.96 11.42
N ASP A 165 24.30 -0.81 11.54
CA ASP A 165 24.12 -0.09 12.80
C ASP A 165 22.69 0.47 12.90
N PRO A 166 21.75 -0.33 13.45
CA PRO A 166 20.35 0.07 13.59
C PRO A 166 20.11 1.26 14.53
N GLU A 167 21.12 1.83 15.17
CA GLU A 167 20.99 3.10 15.91
C GLU A 167 21.11 4.33 14.99
N LEU A 168 21.54 4.14 13.75
CA LEU A 168 21.71 5.21 12.77
C LEU A 168 20.54 5.28 11.77
N GLN A 169 20.11 6.52 11.49
CA GLN A 169 19.12 6.83 10.45
C GLN A 169 19.75 7.51 9.25
N ALA A 170 19.15 7.30 8.08
CA ALA A 170 19.47 8.09 6.91
C ALA A 170 19.15 9.57 7.14
N ASN A 171 20.02 10.43 6.63
CA ASN A 171 19.90 11.87 6.74
C ASN A 171 19.29 12.48 5.47
N SER A 172 18.45 13.50 5.66
CA SER A 172 17.95 14.33 4.57
C SER A 172 19.06 15.12 3.88
N ILE A 173 18.81 15.54 2.65
CA ILE A 173 19.67 16.41 1.87
C ILE A 173 18.95 17.75 1.74
N VAL A 174 19.49 18.79 2.37
CA VAL A 174 19.02 20.17 2.21
C VAL A 174 20.13 20.96 1.52
N LYS A 175 19.89 21.36 0.26
CA LYS A 175 20.86 22.15 -0.50
C LYS A 175 21.20 23.44 0.26
N GLY A 176 22.48 23.75 0.40
CA GLY A 176 22.98 24.98 1.03
C GLY A 176 22.99 24.99 2.56
N ARG A 177 22.63 23.88 3.23
CA ARG A 177 22.78 23.74 4.69
C ARG A 177 23.85 22.70 5.01
N PHE A 178 24.90 23.12 5.72
CA PHE A 178 26.09 22.30 5.99
C PHE A 178 26.21 21.85 7.46
N THR A 179 25.45 22.46 8.38
CA THR A 179 25.68 22.34 9.84
C THR A 179 24.52 21.71 10.60
N SER A 180 23.37 21.51 9.97
CA SER A 180 22.19 20.90 10.61
C SER A 180 21.41 20.09 9.59
N ILE A 181 21.18 18.82 9.91
CA ILE A 181 20.52 17.87 9.01
C ILE A 181 19.36 17.23 9.77
N LYS A 182 18.18 17.19 9.15
CA LYS A 182 17.04 16.42 9.69
C LYS A 182 17.15 14.97 9.21
N PRO A 183 16.66 13.97 9.98
CA PRO A 183 16.51 12.61 9.49
C PRO A 183 15.67 12.57 8.21
N ALA A 184 15.88 11.55 7.38
CA ALA A 184 15.04 11.28 6.23
C ALA A 184 13.74 10.60 6.68
N GLY A 185 12.65 10.83 5.94
CA GLY A 185 11.40 10.15 6.21
C GLY A 185 10.31 10.50 5.20
N LEU A 186 9.23 9.72 5.22
CA LEU A 186 8.03 9.93 4.43
C LEU A 186 6.79 9.96 5.32
N GLN A 187 5.82 10.77 4.93
CA GLN A 187 4.45 10.69 5.45
C GLN A 187 3.57 9.96 4.42
N ILE A 188 2.75 9.04 4.90
CA ILE A 188 1.77 8.29 4.11
C ILE A 188 0.36 8.82 4.39
N LYS A 189 -0.43 8.95 3.33
CA LYS A 189 -1.85 9.28 3.38
C LYS A 189 -2.61 8.41 2.41
N THR A 190 -3.76 7.92 2.86
CA THR A 190 -4.66 7.10 2.04
C THR A 190 -6.07 7.67 2.18
N SER A 191 -6.80 7.85 1.09
CA SER A 191 -8.19 8.32 1.12
C SER A 191 -8.93 8.00 -0.17
N HIS A 192 -10.26 7.92 -0.08
CA HIS A 192 -11.18 7.95 -1.23
C HIS A 192 -11.43 9.35 -1.79
N ASN A 193 -11.06 10.37 -1.02
CA ASN A 193 -11.24 11.76 -1.41
C ASN A 193 -10.10 12.59 -0.83
N PHE A 194 -9.32 13.22 -1.68
CA PHE A 194 -8.16 14.02 -1.29
C PHE A 194 -8.58 15.15 -0.36
N LYS A 195 -9.82 15.69 -0.50
CA LYS A 195 -10.35 16.75 0.38
C LYS A 195 -10.36 16.35 1.85
N ASN A 196 -10.47 15.05 2.15
CA ASN A 196 -10.46 14.56 3.53
C ASN A 196 -9.07 14.66 4.18
N VAL A 197 -8.00 14.63 3.39
CA VAL A 197 -6.62 14.59 3.89
C VAL A 197 -5.84 15.87 3.59
N VAL A 198 -6.22 16.61 2.57
CA VAL A 198 -5.45 17.75 2.04
C VAL A 198 -5.25 18.86 3.06
N GLY A 199 -6.23 19.10 3.94
CA GLY A 199 -6.11 20.05 5.04
C GLY A 199 -5.01 19.70 6.06
N THR A 200 -4.52 18.46 6.06
CA THR A 200 -3.40 18.02 6.91
C THR A 200 -2.04 18.18 6.24
N PHE A 201 -1.97 18.33 4.91
CA PHE A 201 -0.70 18.32 4.19
C PHE A 201 0.25 19.42 4.66
N LYS A 202 -0.29 20.61 4.98
CA LYS A 202 0.46 21.75 5.50
C LYS A 202 1.14 21.49 6.85
N LYS A 203 0.73 20.45 7.57
CA LYS A 203 1.30 20.08 8.87
C LYS A 203 2.58 19.28 8.73
N TYR A 204 2.88 18.73 7.55
CA TYR A 204 4.00 17.81 7.36
C TYR A 204 5.22 18.52 6.80
N HIS A 205 6.35 18.35 7.46
CA HIS A 205 7.65 18.81 6.97
C HIS A 205 8.36 17.80 6.05
N TYR A 206 7.78 16.61 5.92
CA TYR A 206 8.31 15.50 5.14
C TYR A 206 7.53 15.32 3.82
N PRO A 207 8.18 14.77 2.78
CA PRO A 207 7.49 14.31 1.58
C PRO A 207 6.25 13.46 1.90
N ILE A 208 5.17 13.70 1.17
CA ILE A 208 3.90 13.00 1.35
C ILE A 208 3.71 12.04 0.18
N ILE A 209 3.48 10.76 0.46
CA ILE A 209 2.88 9.83 -0.48
C ILE A 209 1.37 9.84 -0.22
N TYR A 210 0.60 10.16 -1.24
CA TYR A 210 -0.85 10.07 -1.20
C TYR A 210 -1.32 8.92 -2.10
N PHE A 211 -1.90 7.89 -1.49
CA PHE A 211 -2.61 6.83 -2.19
C PHE A 211 -4.08 7.22 -2.37
N ASP A 212 -4.40 7.60 -3.61
CA ASP A 212 -5.72 8.02 -4.05
C ASP A 212 -6.60 6.82 -4.43
N LEU A 213 -7.44 6.37 -3.52
CA LEU A 213 -8.29 5.19 -3.75
C LEU A 213 -9.39 5.43 -4.81
N ASN A 214 -9.63 6.70 -5.16
CA ASN A 214 -10.62 7.14 -6.15
C ASN A 214 -10.01 7.95 -7.32
N ASN A 215 -8.73 7.74 -7.64
CA ASN A 215 -8.06 8.37 -8.78
C ASN A 215 -7.99 9.92 -8.75
N ASP A 216 -7.92 10.52 -7.56
CA ASP A 216 -7.90 11.98 -7.36
C ASP A 216 -6.51 12.53 -6.98
N TRP A 217 -5.44 11.82 -7.34
CA TRP A 217 -4.06 12.27 -7.10
C TRP A 217 -3.74 13.58 -7.82
N HIS A 218 -4.27 13.79 -9.03
CA HIS A 218 -3.98 15.00 -9.80
C HIS A 218 -4.51 16.26 -9.10
N GLU A 219 -5.68 16.18 -8.49
CA GLU A 219 -6.28 17.24 -7.70
C GLU A 219 -5.45 17.55 -6.46
N ALA A 220 -4.93 16.51 -5.79
CA ALA A 220 -3.99 16.67 -4.68
C ALA A 220 -2.67 17.35 -5.13
N PHE A 221 -2.15 16.97 -6.29
CA PHE A 221 -0.95 17.57 -6.88
C PHE A 221 -1.16 19.05 -7.23
N MET A 222 -2.29 19.37 -7.87
CA MET A 222 -2.65 20.75 -8.20
C MET A 222 -2.81 21.59 -6.94
N TYR A 223 -3.44 21.05 -5.89
CA TYR A 223 -3.51 21.72 -4.59
C TYR A 223 -2.12 22.04 -4.03
N VAL A 224 -1.23 21.04 -3.96
CA VAL A 224 0.15 21.23 -3.45
C VAL A 224 0.91 22.27 -4.28
N THR A 225 0.71 22.27 -5.60
CA THR A 225 1.31 23.23 -6.51
C THR A 225 0.82 24.65 -6.24
N PHE A 226 -0.49 24.86 -6.15
CA PHE A 226 -1.06 26.17 -5.84
C PHE A 226 -0.65 26.69 -4.47
N GLU A 227 -0.59 25.82 -3.46
CA GLU A 227 -0.14 26.19 -2.12
C GLU A 227 1.33 26.63 -2.09
N ASN A 228 2.21 25.93 -2.81
CA ASN A 228 3.61 26.33 -2.94
C ASN A 228 3.78 27.65 -3.73
N MET A 229 2.92 27.91 -4.71
CA MET A 229 2.92 29.18 -5.46
C MET A 229 2.43 30.34 -4.58
N ALA A 230 1.37 30.12 -3.79
CA ALA A 230 0.80 31.13 -2.90
C ALA A 230 1.71 31.41 -1.69
N ASN A 231 2.42 30.39 -1.20
CA ASN A 231 3.35 30.49 -0.09
C ASN A 231 4.63 29.69 -0.39
N PRO A 232 5.69 30.34 -0.91
CA PRO A 232 6.97 29.69 -1.19
C PRO A 232 7.61 29.02 0.04
N ASN A 233 7.26 29.45 1.25
CA ASN A 233 7.76 28.84 2.50
C ASN A 233 7.00 27.58 2.90
N ALA A 234 5.84 27.28 2.30
CA ALA A 234 5.07 26.06 2.59
C ALA A 234 5.90 24.80 2.26
N ASN A 235 6.68 24.86 1.18
CA ASN A 235 7.64 23.83 0.78
C ASN A 235 7.03 22.41 0.85
N LEU A 236 5.79 22.28 0.42
CA LEU A 236 5.08 21.00 0.37
C LEU A 236 5.67 20.16 -0.75
N TYR A 237 5.71 18.85 -0.55
CA TYR A 237 6.18 17.93 -1.58
C TYR A 237 5.33 16.68 -1.59
N LEU A 238 4.57 16.53 -2.66
CA LEU A 238 3.86 15.31 -2.98
C LEU A 238 4.78 14.44 -3.84
N VAL A 239 5.03 13.21 -3.39
CA VAL A 239 5.80 12.25 -4.17
C VAL A 239 5.05 11.94 -5.47
N PRO A 240 5.70 12.04 -6.65
CA PRO A 240 5.08 11.72 -7.92
C PRO A 240 4.52 10.30 -7.93
N HIS A 241 3.33 10.14 -8.50
CA HIS A 241 2.69 8.85 -8.64
C HIS A 241 3.22 8.12 -9.88
N ASP A 242 4.45 7.60 -9.78
CA ASP A 242 5.14 6.86 -10.85
C ASP A 242 4.70 5.39 -10.96
N ASP A 243 5.25 4.65 -11.92
CA ASP A 243 4.91 3.25 -12.19
C ASP A 243 5.06 2.35 -10.96
N ALA A 244 6.06 2.61 -10.11
CA ALA A 244 6.30 1.78 -8.93
C ALA A 244 5.26 2.05 -7.83
N ILE A 245 4.87 3.31 -7.62
CA ILE A 245 3.80 3.66 -6.69
C ILE A 245 2.43 3.23 -7.22
N LEU A 246 2.23 3.28 -8.54
CA LEU A 246 1.00 2.86 -9.20
C LEU A 246 0.68 1.39 -8.93
N HIS A 247 1.69 0.50 -8.97
CA HIS A 247 1.49 -0.91 -8.61
C HIS A 247 1.06 -1.07 -7.15
N LEU A 248 1.68 -0.36 -6.21
CA LEU A 248 1.30 -0.40 -4.79
C LEU A 248 -0.11 0.17 -4.55
N LYS A 249 -0.48 1.24 -5.27
CA LYS A 249 -1.83 1.79 -5.25
C LYS A 249 -2.86 0.76 -5.70
N GLN A 250 -2.60 0.01 -6.78
CA GLN A 250 -3.53 -1.01 -7.28
C GLN A 250 -3.77 -2.09 -6.22
N ARG A 251 -2.71 -2.58 -5.56
CA ARG A 251 -2.82 -3.51 -4.43
C ARG A 251 -3.65 -2.90 -3.29
N LEU A 252 -3.38 -1.66 -2.90
CA LEU A 252 -4.12 -0.97 -1.84
C LEU A 252 -5.60 -0.76 -2.16
N ARG A 253 -5.97 -0.53 -3.43
CA ARG A 253 -7.37 -0.47 -3.84
C ARG A 253 -8.06 -1.83 -3.67
N GLY A 254 -7.39 -2.92 -4.05
CA GLY A 254 -7.88 -4.28 -3.78
C GLY A 254 -8.05 -4.54 -2.28
N TYR A 255 -7.05 -4.20 -1.48
CA TYR A 255 -7.10 -4.32 -0.02
C TYR A 255 -8.23 -3.49 0.58
N PHE A 256 -8.45 -2.27 0.08
CA PHE A 256 -9.54 -1.41 0.54
C PHE A 256 -10.92 -2.05 0.31
N SER A 257 -11.14 -2.64 -0.87
CA SER A 257 -12.39 -3.34 -1.17
C SER A 257 -12.63 -4.49 -0.18
N ILE A 258 -11.62 -5.31 0.09
CA ILE A 258 -11.72 -6.42 1.05
C ILE A 258 -11.94 -5.90 2.47
N VAL A 259 -11.14 -4.94 2.93
CA VAL A 259 -11.24 -4.40 4.29
C VAL A 259 -12.58 -3.68 4.51
N SER A 260 -13.09 -2.96 3.52
CA SER A 260 -14.40 -2.29 3.64
C SER A 260 -15.54 -3.31 3.77
N ALA A 261 -15.51 -4.38 2.97
CA ALA A 261 -16.46 -5.48 3.09
C ALA A 261 -16.35 -6.19 4.46
N LEU A 262 -15.14 -6.39 4.99
CA LEU A 262 -14.91 -6.89 6.36
C LEU A 262 -15.49 -5.94 7.43
N MET A 263 -15.31 -4.62 7.28
CA MET A 263 -15.80 -3.64 8.25
C MET A 263 -17.33 -3.51 8.25
N ARG A 264 -17.98 -3.85 7.13
CA ARG A 264 -19.44 -3.90 6.96
C ARG A 264 -20.04 -5.28 7.30
N ASP A 265 -19.21 -6.23 7.72
CA ASP A 265 -19.59 -7.62 7.99
C ASP A 265 -20.23 -8.33 6.77
N GLU A 266 -19.87 -7.91 5.55
CA GLU A 266 -20.31 -8.52 4.28
C GLU A 266 -19.50 -9.78 3.96
N ILE A 267 -18.26 -9.86 4.46
CA ILE A 267 -17.37 -11.02 4.34
C ILE A 267 -16.67 -11.30 5.68
N SER A 268 -16.07 -12.49 5.83
CA SER A 268 -15.25 -12.90 6.97
C SER A 268 -13.78 -13.15 6.60
N ILE A 269 -12.89 -13.20 7.59
CA ILE A 269 -11.47 -13.54 7.37
C ILE A 269 -11.33 -14.96 6.82
N GLU A 270 -12.17 -15.91 7.25
CA GLU A 270 -12.19 -17.27 6.74
C GLU A 270 -12.57 -17.33 5.25
N GLN A 271 -13.48 -16.45 4.80
CA GLN A 271 -13.79 -16.33 3.38
C GLN A 271 -12.57 -15.83 2.60
N ILE A 272 -11.82 -14.85 3.12
CA ILE A 272 -10.58 -14.38 2.49
C ILE A 272 -9.58 -15.52 2.37
N ILE A 273 -9.33 -16.26 3.44
CA ILE A 273 -8.41 -17.42 3.46
C ILE A 273 -8.82 -18.44 2.39
N SER A 274 -10.11 -18.76 2.32
CA SER A 274 -10.65 -19.74 1.36
C SER A 274 -10.50 -19.29 -0.10
N HIS A 275 -10.87 -18.04 -0.41
CA HIS A 275 -10.83 -17.50 -1.79
C HIS A 275 -9.41 -17.20 -2.26
N ALA A 276 -8.55 -16.73 -1.36
CA ALA A 276 -7.14 -16.48 -1.66
C ALA A 276 -6.28 -17.75 -1.71
N LYS A 277 -6.85 -18.91 -1.34
CA LYS A 277 -6.09 -20.15 -1.11
C LYS A 277 -4.88 -19.92 -0.19
N TYR A 278 -5.10 -19.12 0.85
CA TYR A 278 -4.04 -18.69 1.74
C TYR A 278 -3.52 -19.89 2.55
N ASN A 279 -2.43 -20.48 2.08
CA ASN A 279 -1.70 -21.55 2.77
C ASN A 279 -0.73 -20.90 3.77
N GLY A 280 -1.29 -20.24 4.77
CA GLY A 280 -0.56 -19.60 5.87
C GLY A 280 0.07 -20.61 6.84
N ASP A 281 0.63 -21.72 6.33
CA ASP A 281 1.15 -22.86 7.10
C ASP A 281 2.25 -22.46 8.09
N VAL A 282 2.76 -21.26 7.97
CA VAL A 282 3.81 -20.71 8.81
C VAL A 282 3.34 -19.53 9.67
N VAL A 283 2.15 -18.96 9.45
CA VAL A 283 1.70 -17.69 10.09
C VAL A 283 0.32 -17.81 10.77
N LEU A 284 -0.42 -18.90 10.51
CA LEU A 284 -1.55 -19.32 11.34
C LEU A 284 -1.14 -20.40 12.36
N SER A 285 -0.07 -21.16 12.07
CA SER A 285 0.55 -22.11 13.01
C SER A 285 1.35 -21.41 14.11
N SER A 286 1.50 -20.09 13.99
CA SER A 286 2.53 -19.32 14.66
C SER A 286 2.11 -17.82 14.59
N ILE A 287 2.07 -16.98 15.61
CA ILE A 287 2.66 -17.03 16.95
C ILE A 287 4.17 -17.33 16.94
N ASP A 288 4.79 -17.75 15.82
CA ASP A 288 6.23 -18.08 15.63
C ASP A 288 6.61 -18.38 14.14
N SER A 289 6.82 -17.31 13.34
CA SER A 289 7.75 -17.21 12.19
C SER A 289 7.45 -17.61 10.72
N THR A 290 6.97 -16.63 9.92
CA THR A 290 7.39 -16.23 8.53
C THR A 290 6.67 -16.73 7.23
N ALA A 291 6.08 -15.80 6.48
CA ALA A 291 5.31 -15.97 5.23
C ALA A 291 6.15 -16.07 3.92
N GLY A 292 5.59 -16.70 2.89
CA GLY A 292 6.09 -16.81 1.51
C GLY A 292 5.13 -16.20 0.46
N ASP A 293 5.58 -16.12 -0.80
CA ASP A 293 4.99 -15.35 -1.91
C ASP A 293 3.56 -15.74 -2.36
N ASP A 294 2.84 -14.73 -2.88
CA ASP A 294 1.43 -14.71 -3.34
C ASP A 294 1.04 -15.93 -4.23
N SER A 295 -0.04 -16.65 -3.87
CA SER A 295 -0.47 -17.91 -4.53
C SER A 295 -1.68 -17.78 -5.48
N ALA A 296 -1.74 -16.74 -6.31
CA ALA A 296 -2.73 -16.68 -7.39
C ALA A 296 -2.14 -16.02 -8.64
N ASP A 297 -1.92 -16.83 -9.68
CA ASP A 297 -1.58 -16.32 -11.00
C ASP A 297 -2.82 -15.70 -11.65
N VAL A 298 -2.68 -14.48 -12.18
CA VAL A 298 -3.74 -13.79 -12.92
C VAL A 298 -3.48 -13.95 -14.42
N ILE A 299 -4.39 -14.62 -15.12
CA ILE A 299 -4.29 -14.80 -16.57
C ILE A 299 -5.36 -13.95 -17.25
N ILE A 300 -4.93 -13.09 -18.19
CA ILE A 300 -5.82 -12.40 -19.13
C ILE A 300 -5.89 -13.27 -20.39
N THR A 301 -7.07 -13.81 -20.69
CA THR A 301 -7.27 -14.70 -21.84
C THR A 301 -8.33 -14.16 -22.80
N PRO A 302 -8.16 -14.38 -24.12
CA PRO A 302 -9.23 -14.14 -25.11
C PRO A 302 -10.31 -15.23 -25.01
N ILE A 303 -11.57 -14.88 -25.28
CA ILE A 303 -12.67 -15.86 -25.38
C ILE A 303 -12.41 -16.84 -26.53
N ASP A 304 -12.29 -18.13 -26.22
CA ASP A 304 -12.48 -19.20 -27.21
C ASP A 304 -13.95 -19.19 -27.64
N LYS A 305 -14.20 -18.81 -28.90
CA LYS A 305 -15.56 -18.78 -29.46
C LYS A 305 -16.14 -20.17 -29.80
N ASP A 306 -15.40 -21.25 -29.55
CA ASP A 306 -15.74 -22.59 -30.04
C ASP A 306 -15.96 -23.64 -28.94
N LYS A 307 -16.73 -23.29 -27.89
CA LYS A 307 -17.42 -24.29 -27.07
C LYS A 307 -18.90 -23.91 -26.92
N ARG A 308 -19.67 -24.27 -27.94
CA ARG A 308 -21.11 -24.56 -27.82
C ARG A 308 -21.28 -26.03 -27.50
#